data_AF-A0A1I1DG47-F1
#
_entry.id   AF-A0A1I1DG47-F1
#
_cell.length_a   1.000
_cell.length_b   1.000
_cell.length_c   1.000
_cell.angle_alpha   90.00
_cell.angle_beta   90.00
_cell.angle_gamma   90.00
#
_symmetry.space_group_name_H-M   'P 1'
#
loop_
_entity.id
_entity.type
_entity.pdbx_description
1 polymer ?
#
loop_
_entity_poly.entity_id
_entity_poly.type
_entity_poly.pdbx_seq_one_letter_code
_entity_poly.pdbx_strand_id
1 'polypeptide(L)' 'MSIIRKKVTKKIPAGCEDLEIKVQTSTCTGEKTIGFYDRKSGELKYKELVRGKEDIDAFYESYGLVPPADKYGENTHNR' A
#
# COMPACT_ATOMS: atom_id res chain seq x y z
N MET A 1 -26.05 13.70 -15.10
CA MET A 1 -25.17 14.23 -14.04
C MET A 1 -24.10 13.19 -13.71
N SER A 2 -22.87 13.37 -14.18
CA SER A 2 -21.74 12.58 -13.69
C SER A 2 -21.32 13.13 -12.35
N ILE A 3 -21.65 12.42 -11.27
CA ILE A 3 -21.20 12.73 -9.92
C ILE A 3 -19.70 12.38 -9.90
N ILE A 4 -18.86 13.37 -10.16
CA ILE A 4 -17.41 13.26 -9.94
C ILE A 4 -17.23 13.08 -8.43
N ARG A 5 -17.12 11.83 -7.98
CA ARG A 5 -16.71 11.52 -6.61
C ARG A 5 -15.31 12.07 -6.45
N LYS A 6 -15.17 13.23 -5.80
CA LYS A 6 -13.86 13.71 -5.31
C LYS A 6 -13.30 12.59 -4.44
N LYS A 7 -12.26 11.92 -4.91
CA LYS A 7 -11.55 10.91 -4.13
C LYS A 7 -11.00 11.65 -2.91
N VAL A 8 -11.55 11.37 -1.74
CA VAL A 8 -11.11 12.01 -0.49
C VAL A 8 -9.72 11.47 -0.22
N THR A 9 -8.71 12.29 -0.46
CA THR A 9 -7.33 11.95 -0.12
C THR A 9 -7.27 11.80 1.40
N LYS A 10 -7.08 10.58 1.89
CA LYS A 10 -6.75 10.30 3.28
C LYS A 10 -5.48 11.09 3.57
N LYS A 11 -5.55 11.97 4.57
CA LYS A 11 -4.34 12.62 5.06
C LYS A 11 -3.44 11.54 5.67
N ILE A 12 -2.16 11.57 5.35
CA ILE A 12 -1.18 10.75 6.04
C ILE A 12 -1.26 11.14 7.53
N PRO A 13 -1.45 10.18 8.45
CA PRO A 13 -1.52 10.48 9.87
C PRO A 13 -0.26 11.23 10.32
N ALA A 14 -0.41 12.20 11.22
CA ALA A 14 0.74 12.93 11.77
C ALA A 14 1.75 11.94 12.37
N GLY A 15 3.01 11.98 11.92
CA GLY A 15 4.06 11.02 12.29
C GLY A 15 4.19 9.80 11.38
N CYS A 16 3.34 9.68 10.35
CA CYS A 16 3.46 8.68 9.29
C CYS A 16 4.10 9.21 8.00
N GLU A 17 4.42 10.50 7.96
CA GLU A 17 4.95 11.21 6.78
C GLU A 17 6.32 10.69 6.34
N ASP A 18 7.15 10.24 7.30
CA ASP A 18 8.46 9.64 7.05
C ASP A 18 8.44 8.11 6.95
N LEU A 19 7.26 7.48 7.08
CA LEU A 19 7.17 6.02 7.02
C LEU A 19 7.21 5.53 5.58
N GLU A 20 7.96 4.47 5.36
CA GLU A 20 8.15 3.90 4.03
C GLU A 20 6.92 3.06 3.66
N ILE A 21 6.28 3.31 2.51
CA ILE A 21 5.23 2.40 2.05
C ILE A 21 5.87 1.11 1.55
N LYS A 22 5.45 -0.02 2.12
CA LYS A 22 5.90 -1.36 1.72
C LYS A 22 4.73 -2.30 1.50
N VAL A 23 4.94 -3.21 0.57
CA VAL A 23 4.10 -4.38 0.38
C VAL A 23 4.82 -5.58 1.02
N GLN A 24 4.17 -6.23 1.97
CA GLN A 24 4.62 -7.50 2.53
C GLN A 24 3.75 -8.63 1.97
N THR A 25 4.35 -9.80 1.79
CA THR A 25 3.61 -11.02 1.43
C THR A 25 3.75 -11.99 2.59
N SER A 26 2.62 -12.48 3.08
CA SER A 26 2.60 -13.54 4.08
C SER A 26 3.13 -14.83 3.46
N THR A 27 4.21 -15.36 4.00
CA THR A 27 4.77 -16.64 3.51
C THR A 27 3.83 -17.81 3.81
N CYS A 28 3.04 -17.72 4.86
CA CYS A 28 2.14 -18.80 5.29
C CYS A 28 0.86 -18.88 4.45
N THR A 29 0.31 -17.74 4.03
CA THR A 29 -0.99 -17.67 3.34
C THR A 29 -0.88 -17.13 1.91
N GLY A 30 0.26 -16.58 1.53
CA GLY A 30 0.45 -15.90 0.23
C GLY A 30 -0.23 -14.54 0.15
N GLU A 31 -0.91 -14.08 1.20
CA GLU A 31 -1.64 -12.80 1.20
C GLU A 31 -0.68 -11.62 1.17
N LYS A 32 -0.90 -10.69 0.24
CA LYS A 32 -0.15 -9.43 0.18
C LYS A 32 -0.85 -8.38 1.03
N THR A 33 -0.07 -7.56 1.72
CA THR A 33 -0.55 -6.41 2.49
C THR A 33 0.32 -5.20 2.22
N ILE A 34 -0.31 -4.06 1.95
CA ILE A 34 0.37 -2.77 1.77
C ILE A 34 0.14 -1.91 3.00
N GLY A 35 1.14 -1.17 3.45
CA GLY A 35 0.97 -0.22 4.54
C GLY A 35 2.20 0.64 4.77
N PHE A 36 2.12 1.50 5.77
CA PHE A 36 3.23 2.33 6.21
C PHE A 36 4.16 1.53 7.10
N TYR A 37 5.35 1.24 6.61
CA TYR A 37 6.39 0.54 7.33
C TYR A 37 7.13 1.48 8.27
N ASP A 38 6.96 1.21 9.56
CA ASP A 38 7.70 1.88 10.61
C ASP A 38 9.04 1.19 10.79
N ARG A 39 10.11 1.84 10.30
CA ARG A 39 11.48 1.33 10.47
C ARG A 39 11.94 1.31 11.93
N LYS A 40 11.32 2.10 12.82
CA LYS A 40 11.69 2.18 14.23
C LYS A 40 11.10 1.01 15.02
N SER A 41 9.83 0.66 14.79
CA SER A 41 9.16 -0.48 15.44
C SER A 41 9.29 -1.78 14.64
N GLY A 42 9.61 -1.70 13.35
CA GLY A 42 9.67 -2.84 12.43
C GLY A 42 8.29 -3.33 11.96
N GLU A 43 7.23 -2.55 12.16
CA GLU A 43 5.85 -2.98 11.92
C GLU A 43 5.19 -2.25 10.74
N LEU A 44 4.26 -2.93 10.07
CA LEU A 44 3.42 -2.36 9.03
C LEU A 44 2.15 -1.75 9.65
N LYS A 45 2.10 -0.42 9.75
CA LYS A 45 0.95 0.35 10.23
C LYS A 45 -0.03 0.64 9.09
N TYR A 46 -1.32 0.73 9.44
CA TYR A 46 -2.40 0.96 8.48
C TYR A 46 -2.35 0.02 7.27
N LYS A 47 -2.09 -1.26 7.55
CA LYS A 47 -1.97 -2.27 6.52
C LYS A 47 -3.33 -2.64 5.92
N GLU A 48 -3.43 -2.61 4.60
CA GLU A 48 -4.59 -3.03 3.83
C GLU A 48 -4.23 -4.26 2.99
N LEU A 49 -5.18 -5.17 2.83
CA LEU A 49 -4.97 -6.41 2.08
C LEU A 49 -4.96 -6.09 0.58
N VAL A 50 -3.94 -6.60 -0.10
CA VAL A 50 -3.69 -6.39 -1.53
C VAL A 50 -3.92 -7.69 -2.25
N ARG A 51 -4.82 -7.67 -3.23
CA ARG A 51 -5.05 -8.79 -4.16
C ARG A 51 -4.29 -8.60 -5.45
N GLY A 52 -4.08 -7.35 -5.88
CA GLY A 52 -3.38 -7.04 -7.12
C GLY A 52 -2.82 -5.62 -7.18
N LYS A 53 -2.28 -5.27 -8.35
CA LYS A 53 -1.73 -3.93 -8.61
C LYS A 53 -2.75 -2.81 -8.40
N GLU A 54 -4.02 -3.07 -8.70
CA GLU A 54 -5.11 -2.09 -8.58
C GLU A 54 -5.33 -1.66 -7.13
N ASP A 55 -5.18 -2.58 -6.17
CA ASP A 55 -5.29 -2.25 -4.74
C ASP A 55 -4.09 -1.42 -4.27
N ILE A 56 -2.90 -1.69 -4.82
CA ILE A 56 -1.70 -0.89 -4.56
C ILE A 56 -1.94 0.53 -5.08
N ASP A 57 -2.34 0.67 -6.35
CA ASP A 57 -2.62 1.97 -6.96
C ASP A 57 -3.71 2.73 -6.19
N ALA A 58 -4.76 2.03 -5.78
CA ALA A 58 -5.84 2.60 -4.96
C ALA A 58 -5.34 3.09 -3.60
N PHE A 59 -4.41 2.38 -2.96
CA PHE A 59 -3.77 2.81 -1.72
C PHE A 59 -2.97 4.10 -1.94
N TYR A 60 -2.05 4.12 -2.91
CA TYR A 60 -1.24 5.30 -3.22
C TYR A 60 -2.12 6.51 -3.58
N GLU A 61 -3.11 6.33 -4.45
CA GLU A 61 -4.04 7.39 -4.84
C GLU A 61 -4.92 7.86 -3.67
N SER A 62 -5.24 6.97 -2.73
CA SER A 62 -5.95 7.36 -1.49
C SER A 62 -5.13 8.31 -0.63
N TYR A 63 -3.80 8.27 -0.69
CA TYR A 63 -2.92 9.23 0.00
C TYR A 63 -2.39 10.34 -0.93
N GLY A 64 -2.81 10.35 -2.21
CA GLY A 64 -2.34 11.33 -3.20
C GLY A 64 -0.87 11.13 -3.58
N LEU A 65 -0.36 9.92 -3.40
CA LEU A 65 1.01 9.52 -3.71
C LEU A 65 1.06 8.77 -5.05
N VAL A 66 2.24 8.69 -5.65
CA VAL A 66 2.48 7.93 -6.88
C VAL A 66 3.14 6.60 -6.52
N PRO A 67 2.61 5.45 -6.96
CA PRO A 67 3.23 4.16 -6.75
C PRO A 67 4.57 4.07 -7.50
N PRO A 68 5.64 3.55 -6.88
CA PRO A 68 6.90 3.30 -7.57
C PRO A 68 6.71 2.15 -8.58
N ALA A 69 7.16 2.36 -9.83
CA ALA A 69 7.01 1.41 -10.93
C ALA A 69 7.65 0.04 -10.66
N ASP A 70 8.62 0.00 -9.76
CA ASP A 70 9.47 -1.15 -9.41
C ASP A 70 8.97 -2.00 -8.23
N LYS A 71 7.99 -1.56 -7.44
CA LYS A 71 7.59 -2.27 -6.19
C LYS A 71 6.32 -3.11 -6.29
N TYR A 72 5.82 -3.35 -7.50
CA TYR A 72 4.80 -4.37 -7.75
C TYR A 72 5.45 -5.74 -7.67
N GLY A 73 5.70 -6.21 -6.44
CA GLY A 73 6.46 -7.42 -6.15
C GLY A 73 6.16 -8.55 -7.13
N GLU A 74 7.14 -8.80 -7.99
CA GLU A 74 7.34 -10.01 -8.76
C GLU A 74 7.53 -11.14 -7.74
N ASN A 75 6.41 -11.69 -7.28
CA ASN A 75 6.40 -13.04 -6.75
C ASN A 75 5.95 -13.92 -7.91
N THR A 76 6.86 -14.15 -8.86
CA THR A 76 6.79 -15.36 -9.68
C THR A 76 6.83 -16.52 -8.70
N HIS A 77 5.67 -17.12 -8.50
CA HIS A 77 5.50 -18.44 -7.89
C HIS A 77 6.51 -19.37 -8.58
N ASN A 78 7.65 -19.60 -7.93
CA ASN A 78 8.59 -20.60 -8.40
C ASN A 78 7.97 -21.95 -8.02
N ARG A 79 7.45 -22.56 -9.08
CA ARG A 79 6.90 -23.89 -9.29
C ARG A 79 7.44 -25.01 -8.38
#